data_AF-A0A5C6CFC4-F1
#
_entry.id   AF-A0A5C6CFC4-F1
#
_cell.length_a   1.000
_cell.length_b   1.000
_cell.length_c   1.000
_cell.angle_alpha   90.00
_cell.angle_beta   90.00
_cell.angle_gamma   90.00
#
_symmetry.space_group_name_H-M   'P 1'
#
loop_
_entity.id
_entity.type
_entity.pdbx_description
1 polymer ?
#
loop_
_entity_poly.entity_id
_entity_poly.type
_entity_poly.pdbx_seq_one_letter_code
_entity_poly.pdbx_strand_id
1 'polypeptide(L)'
;MRFSGRLAGLARPLRFPTLEELKVSKPLPAIGFVTALEDENHGYFGGYLVLSLLGRPLEFHCTTPVQPNQAQRILYGPTLRAYVLADLIGQTLLAKSQLPVQAVLTDQREMLGLTLLSDDIVACIESMPTVDSEAEPTDGPSLMLTNYRVFGTPSCLWHPEAIQDVLQSLASHVDVMEPFERIRAAIREAQRITDPATDSQHGLADAA
;
A
#
# COMPACT_ATOMS: atom_id res chain seq x y z
N MET A 1 -62.29 48.71 10.32
CA MET A 1 -61.26 49.40 11.13
C MET A 1 -60.13 48.41 11.42
N ARG A 2 -58.87 48.84 11.24
CA ARG A 2 -57.59 48.13 11.53
C ARG A 2 -57.52 47.74 13.02
N PHE A 3 -56.80 46.72 13.50
CA PHE A 3 -55.32 46.57 13.63
C PHE A 3 -54.96 45.07 13.84
N SER A 4 -54.01 44.48 13.12
CA SER A 4 -52.57 44.34 13.41
C SER A 4 -52.19 43.46 14.63
N GLY A 5 -51.61 42.29 14.35
CA GLY A 5 -50.85 41.47 15.30
C GLY A 5 -49.78 40.65 14.54
N ARG A 6 -48.50 40.98 14.79
CA ARG A 6 -47.30 40.45 14.12
C ARG A 6 -46.71 39.24 14.86
N LEU A 7 -46.00 38.41 14.07
CA LEU A 7 -44.76 37.67 14.39
C LEU A 7 -44.80 36.52 15.42
N ALA A 8 -44.54 35.30 14.94
CA ALA A 8 -43.58 34.40 15.58
C ALA A 8 -42.99 33.48 14.50
N GLY A 9 -41.80 33.84 14.01
CA GLY A 9 -40.97 32.94 13.22
C GLY A 9 -40.57 31.76 14.10
N LEU A 10 -41.00 30.56 13.73
CA LEU A 10 -40.50 29.31 14.30
C LEU A 10 -39.02 29.18 13.93
N ALA A 11 -38.16 29.66 14.83
CA ALA A 11 -36.75 29.34 14.79
C ALA A 11 -36.63 27.82 14.90
N ARG A 12 -36.26 27.18 13.78
CA ARG A 12 -35.79 25.79 13.79
C ARG A 12 -34.69 25.70 14.84
N PRO A 13 -34.76 24.78 15.83
CA PRO A 13 -33.65 24.59 16.75
C PRO A 13 -32.42 24.23 15.91
N LEU A 14 -31.32 24.93 16.14
CA LEU A 14 -30.01 24.56 15.63
C LEU A 14 -29.72 23.16 16.19
N ARG A 15 -29.86 22.14 15.34
CA ARG A 15 -29.40 20.79 15.67
C ARG A 15 -27.88 20.86 15.76
N PHE A 16 -27.37 20.75 16.97
CA PHE A 16 -25.96 20.42 17.16
C PHE A 16 -25.81 18.94 16.78
N PRO A 17 -24.91 18.60 15.85
CA PRO A 17 -24.63 17.21 15.55
C PRO A 17 -24.13 16.52 16.81
N THR A 18 -24.61 15.31 17.04
CA THR A 18 -24.14 14.46 18.14
C THR A 18 -22.68 14.05 17.89
N LEU A 19 -21.91 13.76 18.96
CA LEU A 19 -20.53 13.29 18.83
C LEU A 19 -20.41 12.00 17.98
N GLU A 20 -21.50 11.25 17.81
CA GLU A 20 -21.59 10.09 16.92
C GLU A 20 -21.72 10.47 15.44
N GLU A 21 -22.35 11.61 15.11
CA GLU A 21 -22.49 12.10 13.72
C GLU A 21 -21.18 12.71 13.17
N LEU A 22 -20.18 12.95 14.03
CA LEU A 22 -18.83 13.36 13.62
C LEU A 22 -17.95 12.21 13.12
N LYS A 23 -18.44 10.96 13.16
CA LYS A 23 -17.74 9.79 12.58
C LYS A 23 -18.15 9.53 11.13
N VAL A 24 -18.04 10.54 10.28
CA VAL A 24 -17.53 10.28 8.93
C VAL A 24 -16.05 10.55 9.03
N SER A 25 -15.30 9.55 9.52
CA SER A 25 -13.85 9.67 9.65
C SER A 25 -13.29 9.85 8.24
N LYS A 26 -13.03 11.11 7.86
CA LYS A 26 -12.13 11.39 6.75
C LYS A 26 -10.87 10.52 7.00
N PRO A 27 -10.47 9.66 6.06
CA PRO A 27 -9.30 8.83 6.27
C PRO A 27 -8.15 9.74 6.70
N LEU A 28 -7.39 9.30 7.71
CA LEU A 28 -6.14 9.95 8.04
C LEU A 28 -5.36 10.10 6.72
N PRO A 29 -4.74 11.25 6.45
CA PRO A 29 -4.00 11.43 5.21
C PRO A 29 -2.77 10.52 5.26
N ALA A 30 -2.95 9.31 4.76
CA ALA A 30 -2.03 8.20 4.88
C ALA A 30 -1.98 7.42 3.57
N ILE A 31 -0.83 6.82 3.29
CA ILE A 31 -0.52 6.09 2.07
C ILE A 31 0.03 4.73 2.45
N GLY A 32 -0.54 3.69 1.84
CA GLY A 32 -0.08 2.32 1.97
C GLY A 32 1.00 2.04 0.93
N PHE A 33 2.01 1.28 1.32
CA PHE A 33 3.06 0.77 0.46
C PHE A 33 3.09 -0.75 0.60
N VAL A 34 2.88 -1.48 -0.48
CA VAL A 34 2.92 -2.94 -0.50
C VAL A 34 4.02 -3.42 -1.45
N THR A 35 4.83 -4.37 -1.00
CA THR A 35 5.82 -5.04 -1.85
C THR A 35 6.09 -6.44 -1.32
N ALA A 36 6.69 -7.28 -2.16
CA ALA A 36 7.12 -8.62 -1.79
C ALA A 36 8.57 -8.89 -2.16
N LEU A 37 9.20 -9.78 -1.39
CA LEU A 37 10.50 -10.37 -1.65
C LEU A 37 10.32 -11.84 -1.98
N GLU A 38 11.10 -12.31 -2.93
CA GLU A 38 11.25 -13.73 -3.21
C GLU A 38 12.56 -14.20 -2.62
N ASP A 39 12.49 -15.27 -1.84
CA ASP A 39 13.62 -15.99 -1.29
C ASP A 39 13.60 -17.41 -1.85
N GLU A 40 14.75 -17.88 -2.36
CA GLU A 40 14.84 -19.18 -3.02
C GLU A 40 14.51 -20.35 -2.09
N ASN A 41 14.78 -20.20 -0.78
CA ASN A 41 14.64 -21.28 0.20
C ASN A 41 13.27 -21.23 0.91
N HIS A 42 12.76 -20.03 1.16
CA HIS A 42 11.60 -19.80 2.00
C HIS A 42 10.36 -19.36 1.21
N GLY A 43 10.49 -19.05 -0.08
CA GLY A 43 9.39 -18.60 -0.93
C GLY A 43 9.18 -17.09 -0.82
N TYR A 44 7.93 -16.64 -0.85
CA TYR A 44 7.62 -15.21 -0.93
C TYR A 44 7.29 -14.63 0.44
N PHE A 45 7.76 -13.41 0.69
CA PHE A 45 7.43 -12.62 1.87
C PHE A 45 6.83 -11.30 1.43
N GLY A 46 5.69 -10.93 1.99
CA GLY A 46 5.09 -9.63 1.77
C GLY A 46 5.27 -8.70 2.94
N GLY A 47 5.28 -7.41 2.65
CA GLY A 47 5.14 -6.39 3.67
C GLY A 47 4.25 -5.24 3.20
N TYR A 48 3.59 -4.64 4.17
CA TYR A 48 2.71 -3.51 3.98
C TYR A 48 3.03 -2.46 5.04
N LEU A 49 3.35 -1.25 4.59
CA LEU A 49 3.71 -0.11 5.43
C LEU A 49 2.75 1.04 5.16
N VAL A 50 2.10 1.53 6.20
CA VAL A 50 1.27 2.73 6.12
C VAL A 50 2.07 3.91 6.65
N LEU A 51 2.21 4.94 5.82
CA LEU A 51 2.88 6.19 6.18
C LEU A 51 1.88 7.35 6.25
N SER A 52 2.12 8.26 7.18
CA SER A 52 1.55 9.62 7.08
C SER A 52 2.18 10.38 5.90
N LEU A 53 1.55 11.49 5.48
CA LEU A 53 2.11 12.38 4.44
C LEU A 53 3.49 12.99 4.80
N LEU A 54 3.90 12.94 6.06
CA LEU A 54 5.23 13.38 6.52
C LEU A 54 6.25 12.23 6.61
N GLY A 55 5.92 11.03 6.13
CA GLY A 55 6.83 9.87 6.10
C GLY A 55 6.95 9.07 7.39
N ARG A 56 6.21 9.46 8.44
CA ARG A 56 6.16 8.69 9.70
C ARG A 56 5.40 7.37 9.50
N PRO A 57 5.97 6.21 9.90
CA PRO A 57 5.24 4.95 10.00
C PRO A 57 4.07 5.04 10.97
N LEU A 58 2.91 4.62 10.50
CA LEU A 58 1.69 4.52 11.30
C LEU A 58 1.34 3.07 11.60
N GLU A 59 1.55 2.17 10.64
CA GLU A 59 1.23 0.75 10.73
C GLU A 59 2.21 -0.04 9.85
N PHE A 60 2.59 -1.24 10.29
CA PHE A 60 3.41 -2.16 9.51
C PHE A 60 2.94 -3.60 9.73
N HIS A 61 2.79 -4.32 8.63
CA HIS A 61 2.49 -5.74 8.60
C HIS A 61 3.47 -6.48 7.70
N CYS A 62 3.78 -7.72 8.05
CA CYS A 62 4.46 -8.65 7.17
C CYS A 62 3.77 -10.01 7.18
N THR A 63 3.92 -10.78 6.09
CA THR A 63 3.44 -12.15 6.03
C THR A 63 4.49 -13.10 6.61
N THR A 64 4.03 -14.27 7.06
CA THR A 64 4.90 -15.45 7.10
C THR A 64 5.31 -15.84 5.68
N PRO A 65 6.38 -16.64 5.49
CA PRO A 65 6.75 -17.13 4.16
C PRO A 65 5.57 -17.85 3.48
N VAL A 66 5.34 -17.52 2.21
CA VAL A 66 4.31 -18.11 1.35
C VAL A 66 4.99 -18.97 0.30
N GLN A 67 4.78 -20.28 0.38
CA GLN A 67 5.28 -21.24 -0.60
C GLN A 67 4.14 -21.81 -1.43
N PRO A 68 4.09 -21.54 -2.75
CA PRO A 68 3.11 -22.16 -3.62
C PRO A 68 3.34 -23.65 -3.72
N ASN A 69 2.30 -24.44 -3.48
CA ASN A 69 2.37 -25.89 -3.59
C ASN A 69 2.43 -26.34 -5.06
N GLN A 70 2.73 -27.63 -5.29
CA GLN A 70 2.90 -28.16 -6.65
C GLN A 70 1.64 -28.00 -7.51
N ALA A 71 0.45 -28.14 -6.93
CA ALA A 71 -0.80 -27.96 -7.66
C ALA A 71 -0.95 -26.50 -8.12
N GLN A 72 -0.69 -25.53 -7.25
CA GLN A 72 -0.70 -24.11 -7.62
C GLN A 72 0.32 -23.81 -8.73
N ARG A 73 1.55 -24.34 -8.62
CA ARG A 73 2.58 -24.18 -9.67
C ARG A 73 2.11 -24.68 -11.04
N ILE A 74 1.48 -25.86 -11.08
CA ILE A 74 0.94 -26.44 -12.31
C ILE A 74 -0.23 -25.63 -12.86
N LEU A 75 -1.18 -25.25 -12.00
CA LEU A 75 -2.43 -24.61 -12.42
C LEU A 75 -2.24 -23.16 -12.87
N TYR A 76 -1.43 -22.38 -12.14
CA TYR A 76 -1.20 -20.98 -12.46
C TYR A 76 -0.08 -20.79 -13.50
N GLY A 77 0.92 -21.68 -13.54
CA GLY A 77 1.98 -21.63 -14.53
C GLY A 77 2.62 -20.22 -14.62
N PRO A 78 2.60 -19.55 -15.79
CA PRO A 78 3.14 -18.20 -15.94
C PRO A 78 2.51 -17.13 -15.04
N THR A 79 1.25 -17.30 -14.60
CA THR A 79 0.57 -16.33 -13.74
C THR A 79 0.78 -16.60 -12.25
N LEU A 80 1.61 -17.58 -11.89
CA LEU A 80 1.87 -17.96 -10.50
C LEU A 80 2.35 -16.77 -9.67
N ARG A 81 3.29 -15.97 -10.20
CA ARG A 81 3.83 -14.82 -9.46
C ARG A 81 2.75 -13.78 -9.18
N ALA A 82 1.92 -13.45 -10.17
CA ALA A 82 0.78 -12.54 -10.00
C ALA A 82 -0.20 -13.03 -8.92
N TYR A 83 -0.57 -14.30 -8.98
CA TYR A 83 -1.44 -14.93 -7.98
C TYR A 83 -0.85 -14.88 -6.56
N VAL A 84 0.45 -15.18 -6.41
CA VAL A 84 1.08 -15.16 -5.09
C VAL A 84 1.16 -13.75 -4.53
N LEU A 85 1.58 -12.78 -5.34
CA LEU A 85 1.76 -11.41 -4.89
C LEU A 85 0.42 -10.73 -4.60
N ALA A 86 -0.53 -10.76 -5.51
CA ALA A 86 -1.82 -10.10 -5.32
C ALA A 86 -2.76 -10.90 -4.41
N ASP A 87 -3.17 -12.10 -4.85
CA ASP A 87 -4.26 -12.86 -4.21
C ASP A 87 -3.86 -13.44 -2.85
N LEU A 88 -2.63 -13.93 -2.69
CA LEU A 88 -2.21 -14.52 -1.43
C LEU A 88 -1.61 -13.48 -0.48
N ILE A 89 -0.61 -12.72 -0.93
CA ILE A 89 0.15 -11.82 -0.07
C ILE A 89 -0.58 -10.49 0.12
N GLY A 90 -0.81 -9.76 -0.97
CA GLY A 90 -1.34 -8.41 -0.93
C GLY A 90 -2.73 -8.36 -0.32
N GLN A 91 -3.63 -9.28 -0.72
CA GLN A 91 -4.98 -9.36 -0.16
C GLN A 91 -4.94 -9.62 1.36
N THR A 92 -4.06 -10.52 1.81
CA THR A 92 -3.89 -10.80 3.25
C THR A 92 -3.39 -9.58 4.01
N LEU A 93 -2.45 -8.83 3.44
CA LEU A 93 -1.88 -7.63 4.08
C LEU A 93 -2.91 -6.50 4.16
N LEU A 94 -3.62 -6.22 3.07
CA LEU A 94 -4.67 -5.18 3.05
C LEU A 94 -5.83 -5.54 3.98
N ALA A 95 -6.26 -6.80 4.03
CA ALA A 95 -7.29 -7.27 4.94
C ALA A 95 -6.91 -7.16 6.43
N LYS A 96 -5.62 -7.15 6.76
CA LYS A 96 -5.11 -6.94 8.12
C LYS A 96 -4.97 -5.45 8.49
N SER A 97 -4.94 -4.57 7.51
CA SER A 97 -4.80 -3.13 7.72
C SER A 97 -5.99 -2.59 8.51
N GLN A 98 -5.70 -1.83 9.57
CA GLN A 98 -6.73 -1.17 10.36
C GLN A 98 -6.87 0.31 10.02
N LEU A 99 -5.83 0.91 9.44
CA LEU A 99 -5.85 2.30 9.01
C LEU A 99 -6.36 2.42 7.58
N PRO A 100 -7.38 3.24 7.32
CA PRO A 100 -7.78 3.56 5.96
C PRO A 100 -6.70 4.44 5.32
N VAL A 101 -6.40 4.17 4.04
CA VAL A 101 -5.41 4.91 3.26
C VAL A 101 -6.07 5.59 2.07
N GLN A 102 -5.44 6.62 1.53
CA GLN A 102 -5.92 7.31 0.33
C GLN A 102 -5.55 6.55 -0.95
N ALA A 103 -4.43 5.82 -0.91
CA ALA A 103 -3.96 4.96 -1.98
C ALA A 103 -2.99 3.91 -1.41
N VAL A 104 -2.87 2.80 -2.13
CA VAL A 104 -1.88 1.75 -1.95
C VAL A 104 -0.95 1.78 -3.16
N LEU A 105 0.34 1.99 -2.90
CA LEU A 105 1.39 1.99 -3.90
C LEU A 105 2.14 0.66 -3.86
N THR A 106 2.54 0.16 -5.03
CA THR A 106 3.40 -1.01 -5.21
C THR A 106 4.51 -0.70 -6.19
N ASP A 107 5.68 -1.32 -6.04
CA ASP A 107 6.74 -1.30 -7.04
C ASP A 107 6.83 -2.60 -7.86
N GLN A 108 5.79 -3.42 -7.77
CA GLN A 108 5.66 -4.70 -8.48
C GLN A 108 4.34 -4.74 -9.24
N ARG A 109 4.41 -4.86 -10.57
CA ARG A 109 3.23 -4.90 -11.47
C ARG A 109 2.26 -6.01 -11.12
N GLU A 110 2.77 -7.14 -10.67
CA GLU A 110 2.00 -8.31 -10.24
C GLU A 110 1.02 -8.00 -9.10
N MET A 111 1.34 -7.03 -8.24
CA MET A 111 0.45 -6.57 -7.17
C MET A 111 -0.73 -5.75 -7.68
N LEU A 112 -0.73 -5.29 -8.94
CA LEU A 112 -1.86 -4.56 -9.50
C LEU A 112 -3.14 -5.42 -9.58
N GLY A 113 -3.04 -6.74 -9.48
CA GLY A 113 -4.19 -7.63 -9.31
C GLY A 113 -5.05 -7.29 -8.09
N LEU A 114 -4.50 -6.59 -7.09
CA LEU A 114 -5.24 -6.10 -5.93
C LEU A 114 -6.39 -5.15 -6.29
N THR A 115 -6.35 -4.49 -7.45
CA THR A 115 -7.46 -3.65 -7.90
C THR A 115 -8.77 -4.42 -8.11
N LEU A 116 -8.70 -5.75 -8.24
CA LEU A 116 -9.88 -6.62 -8.36
C LEU A 116 -10.33 -7.17 -7.00
N LEU A 117 -9.52 -6.99 -5.95
CA LEU A 117 -9.67 -7.64 -4.65
C LEU A 117 -9.88 -6.64 -3.50
N SER A 118 -9.59 -5.35 -3.72
CA SER A 118 -9.80 -4.25 -2.78
C SER A 118 -10.50 -3.07 -3.47
N ASP A 119 -11.26 -2.30 -2.68
CA ASP A 119 -11.86 -1.03 -3.09
C ASP A 119 -10.86 0.16 -3.01
N ASP A 120 -9.65 -0.07 -2.48
CA ASP A 120 -8.61 0.94 -2.40
C ASP A 120 -8.09 1.35 -3.79
N ILE A 121 -7.61 2.60 -3.90
CA ILE A 121 -6.84 3.05 -5.06
C ILE A 121 -5.50 2.32 -5.06
N VAL A 122 -5.31 1.34 -5.94
CA VAL A 122 -4.03 0.62 -6.11
C VAL A 122 -3.30 1.13 -7.36
N ALA A 123 -2.04 1.52 -7.21
CA ALA A 123 -1.18 1.94 -8.33
C ALA A 123 0.24 1.41 -8.21
N CYS A 124 0.85 1.12 -9.35
CA CYS A 124 2.25 0.73 -9.47
C CYS A 124 3.10 1.96 -9.73
N ILE A 125 4.24 2.07 -9.06
CA ILE A 125 5.22 3.12 -9.26
C ILE A 125 6.56 2.52 -9.67
N GLU A 126 7.13 3.06 -10.74
CA GLU A 126 8.42 2.66 -11.27
C GLU A 126 9.29 3.90 -11.43
N SER A 127 10.59 3.76 -11.23
CA SER A 127 11.53 4.82 -11.61
C SER A 127 11.48 5.04 -13.11
N MET A 128 11.58 6.29 -13.56
CA MET A 128 11.60 6.59 -14.98
C MET A 128 12.76 5.83 -15.65
N PRO A 129 12.50 5.13 -16.76
CA PRO A 129 13.56 4.46 -17.47
C PRO A 129 14.61 5.49 -17.93
N THR A 130 15.88 5.12 -17.83
CA THR A 130 16.97 5.86 -18.47
C THR A 130 16.74 5.90 -19.98
N VAL A 131 17.38 6.84 -20.67
CA VAL A 131 17.20 7.14 -22.11
C VAL A 131 17.29 5.92 -23.05
N ASP A 132 17.88 4.82 -22.58
CA ASP A 132 18.07 3.57 -23.32
C ASP A 132 17.06 2.45 -22.99
N SER A 133 16.05 2.71 -22.15
CA SER A 133 15.02 1.73 -21.77
C SER A 133 13.65 2.18 -22.26
N GLU A 134 13.04 1.39 -23.15
CA GLU A 134 11.65 1.59 -23.53
C GLU A 134 10.75 1.22 -22.35
N ALA A 135 9.94 2.17 -21.89
CA ALA A 135 8.93 1.89 -20.88
C ALA A 135 7.94 0.87 -21.47
N GLU A 136 7.74 -0.25 -20.78
CA GLU A 136 6.74 -1.21 -21.25
C GLU A 136 5.36 -0.53 -21.36
N PRO A 137 4.60 -0.80 -22.42
CA PRO A 137 3.27 -0.22 -22.60
C PRO A 137 2.36 -0.64 -21.45
N THR A 138 1.48 0.27 -21.02
CA THR A 138 0.42 -0.01 -20.05
C THR A 138 -0.90 0.41 -20.65
N ASP A 139 -1.87 -0.49 -20.59
CA ASP A 139 -3.22 -0.28 -21.14
C ASP A 139 -4.13 0.50 -20.16
N GLY A 140 -3.64 0.81 -18.95
CA GLY A 140 -4.38 1.49 -17.89
C GLY A 140 -4.08 2.98 -17.75
N PRO A 141 -4.69 3.66 -16.75
CA PRO A 141 -4.36 5.04 -16.45
C PRO A 141 -2.89 5.15 -16.07
N SER A 142 -2.21 6.18 -16.59
CA SER A 142 -0.81 6.44 -16.25
C SER A 142 -0.53 7.94 -16.10
N LEU A 143 0.43 8.25 -15.24
CA LEU A 143 0.87 9.59 -14.90
C LEU A 143 2.40 9.62 -14.87
N MET A 144 2.99 10.60 -15.55
CA MET A 144 4.41 10.89 -15.44
C MET A 144 4.65 11.93 -14.34
N LEU A 145 5.50 11.58 -13.38
CA LEU A 145 6.10 12.50 -12.43
C LEU A 145 7.58 12.69 -12.79
N THR A 146 8.25 13.68 -12.19
CA THR A 146 9.62 14.07 -12.57
C THR A 146 10.59 12.89 -12.69
N ASN A 147 10.56 11.97 -11.73
CA ASN A 147 11.49 10.83 -11.66
C ASN A 147 10.79 9.47 -11.72
N TYR A 148 9.46 9.44 -11.78
CA TYR A 148 8.69 8.20 -11.63
C TYR A 148 7.53 8.16 -12.62
N ARG A 149 7.19 6.94 -13.01
CA ARG A 149 5.97 6.61 -13.72
C ARG A 149 5.03 5.91 -12.76
N VAL A 150 3.78 6.38 -12.72
CA VAL A 150 2.72 5.77 -11.92
C VAL A 150 1.64 5.27 -12.85
N PHE A 151 1.17 4.05 -12.66
CA PHE A 151 0.18 3.44 -13.55
C PHE A 151 -0.68 2.40 -12.85
N GLY A 152 -1.87 2.17 -13.42
CA GLY A 152 -2.81 1.13 -12.99
C GLY A 152 -3.06 0.12 -14.09
N THR A 153 -4.10 -0.69 -13.90
CA THR A 153 -4.67 -1.56 -14.92
C THR A 153 -5.91 -0.91 -15.53
N PRO A 154 -6.42 -1.41 -16.67
CA PRO A 154 -7.71 -0.98 -17.22
C PRO A 154 -8.90 -1.17 -16.26
N SER A 155 -8.77 -2.03 -15.24
CA SER A 155 -9.81 -2.30 -14.25
C SER A 155 -9.80 -1.33 -13.07
N CYS A 156 -8.81 -0.44 -12.99
CA CYS A 156 -8.75 0.57 -11.93
C CYS A 156 -9.89 1.58 -12.04
N LEU A 157 -10.44 2.00 -10.89
CA LEU A 157 -11.55 2.95 -10.81
C LEU A 157 -11.08 4.40 -10.55
N TRP A 158 -9.77 4.63 -10.53
CA TRP A 158 -9.17 5.93 -10.26
C TRP A 158 -8.69 6.62 -11.55
N HIS A 159 -8.61 7.94 -11.50
CA HIS A 159 -8.08 8.77 -12.58
C HIS A 159 -6.71 9.35 -12.19
N PRO A 160 -5.80 9.61 -13.15
CA PRO A 160 -4.45 10.10 -12.89
C PRO A 160 -4.38 11.31 -11.94
N GLU A 161 -5.33 12.23 -12.03
CA GLU A 161 -5.38 13.46 -11.23
C GLU A 161 -5.53 13.17 -9.73
N ALA A 162 -6.32 12.15 -9.37
CA ALA A 162 -6.56 11.78 -7.97
C ALA A 162 -5.27 11.27 -7.29
N ILE A 163 -4.44 10.53 -8.03
CA ILE A 163 -3.15 10.05 -7.53
C ILE A 163 -2.11 11.15 -7.51
N GLN A 164 -2.13 12.05 -8.51
CA GLN A 164 -1.19 13.16 -8.60
C GLN A 164 -1.19 14.03 -7.33
N ASP A 165 -2.37 14.46 -6.88
CA ASP A 165 -2.51 15.33 -5.70
C ASP A 165 -1.98 14.66 -4.44
N VAL A 166 -2.28 13.37 -4.30
CA VAL A 166 -1.86 12.55 -3.15
C VAL A 166 -0.34 12.38 -3.12
N LEU A 167 0.26 12.04 -4.26
CA LEU A 167 1.70 11.84 -4.38
C LEU A 167 2.47 13.15 -4.24
N GLN A 168 1.97 14.26 -4.76
CA GLN A 168 2.64 15.56 -4.65
C GLN A 168 2.81 15.98 -3.19
N SER A 169 1.81 15.68 -2.34
CA SER A 169 1.89 15.98 -0.91
C SER A 169 2.95 15.12 -0.21
N LEU A 170 3.00 13.82 -0.51
CA LEU A 170 3.97 12.90 0.07
C LEU A 170 5.40 13.17 -0.43
N ALA A 171 5.57 13.40 -1.72
CA ALA A 171 6.86 13.64 -2.39
C ALA A 171 7.58 14.90 -1.88
N SER A 172 6.86 15.84 -1.25
CA SER A 172 7.47 17.01 -0.62
C SER A 172 8.26 16.69 0.66
N HIS A 173 8.09 15.50 1.23
CA HIS A 173 8.74 15.08 2.47
C HIS A 173 9.45 13.72 2.36
N VAL A 174 9.06 12.88 1.41
CA VAL A 174 9.48 11.47 1.31
C VAL A 174 9.83 11.14 -0.14
N ASP A 175 10.98 10.51 -0.35
CA ASP A 175 11.23 9.82 -1.62
C ASP A 175 10.26 8.64 -1.72
N VAL A 176 9.36 8.68 -2.69
CA VAL A 176 8.25 7.72 -2.84
C VAL A 176 8.71 6.27 -3.08
N MET A 177 9.96 6.02 -3.43
CA MET A 177 10.51 4.67 -3.56
C MET A 177 11.13 4.14 -2.27
N GLU A 178 11.65 5.01 -1.41
CA GLU A 178 12.32 4.64 -0.15
C GLU A 178 11.46 3.77 0.79
N PRO A 179 10.13 3.97 0.90
CA PRO A 179 9.28 3.10 1.71
C PRO A 179 9.33 1.62 1.35
N PHE A 180 9.52 1.28 0.07
CA PHE A 180 9.65 -0.13 -0.34
C PHE A 180 10.95 -0.74 0.19
N GLU A 181 12.04 0.03 0.22
CA GLU A 181 13.31 -0.41 0.80
C GLU A 181 13.21 -0.62 2.30
N ARG A 182 12.46 0.23 3.01
CA ARG A 182 12.17 0.02 4.44
C ARG A 182 11.44 -1.28 4.70
N ILE A 183 10.43 -1.59 3.88
CA ILE A 183 9.68 -2.85 3.97
C ILE A 183 10.64 -4.05 3.77
N ARG A 184 11.46 -4.00 2.72
CA ARG A 184 12.45 -5.04 2.43
C ARG A 184 13.44 -5.23 3.57
N ALA A 185 13.95 -4.14 4.13
CA ALA A 185 14.88 -4.19 5.26
C ALA A 185 14.22 -4.82 6.51
N ALA A 186 12.98 -4.45 6.82
CA ALA A 186 12.24 -4.99 7.95
C ALA A 186 11.96 -6.50 7.80
N ILE A 187 11.58 -6.96 6.60
CA ILE A 187 11.37 -8.39 6.32
C ILE A 187 12.68 -9.17 6.47
N ARG A 188 13.78 -8.67 5.91
CA ARG A 188 15.11 -9.31 6.05
C ARG A 188 15.56 -9.39 7.50
N GLU A 189 15.23 -8.41 8.33
CA GLU A 189 15.50 -8.48 9.78
C GLU A 189 14.64 -9.55 10.46
N ALA A 190 13.35 -9.62 10.14
CA ALA A 190 12.47 -10.65 10.70
C ALA A 190 12.92 -12.08 10.33
N GLN A 191 13.46 -12.27 9.12
CA GLN A 191 14.05 -13.54 8.69
C GLN A 191 15.28 -13.93 9.54
N ARG A 192 16.21 -12.99 9.77
CA ARG A 192 17.41 -13.23 10.59
C ARG A 192 17.09 -13.66 12.01
N ILE A 193 16.04 -13.09 12.62
CA ILE A 193 15.61 -13.47 13.98
C ILE A 193 15.03 -14.89 14.01
N THR A 194 14.44 -15.34 12.90
CA THR A 194 13.75 -16.63 12.82
C THR A 194 14.70 -17.78 12.43
N ASP A 195 15.85 -17.48 11.81
CA ASP A 195 16.89 -18.46 11.46
C ASP A 195 17.95 -18.60 12.57
N PRO A 196 17.89 -19.64 13.42
CA PRO A 196 18.80 -19.79 14.58
C PRO A 196 20.25 -20.16 14.21
N ALA A 197 20.62 -20.21 12.93
CA ALA A 197 21.89 -20.76 12.46
C ALA A 197 23.11 -19.84 12.65
N THR A 198 22.94 -18.57 13.05
CA THR A 198 24.04 -17.58 13.03
C THR A 198 24.67 -17.27 14.40
N ASP A 199 24.06 -17.67 15.51
CA ASP A 199 24.56 -17.32 16.86
C ASP A 199 25.60 -18.31 17.45
N SER A 200 26.01 -19.33 16.69
CA SER A 200 26.88 -20.41 17.20
C SER A 200 28.40 -20.18 17.04
N GLN A 201 28.86 -19.01 16.57
CA GLN A 201 30.30 -18.77 16.30
C GLN A 201 31.01 -17.74 17.20
N HIS A 202 30.39 -17.22 18.26
CA HIS A 202 31.07 -16.31 19.22
C HIS A 202 31.38 -16.94 20.59
N GLY A 203 31.14 -18.24 20.78
CA GLY A 203 31.34 -18.93 22.08
C GLY A 203 32.64 -19.75 22.25
N LEU A 204 33.49 -19.86 21.23
CA LEU A 204 34.73 -20.65 21.26
C LEU A 204 35.96 -19.79 20.92
N ALA A 205 36.25 -18.78 21.74
CA ALA A 205 37.53 -18.06 21.66
C ALA A 205 38.21 -17.77 23.02
N ASP A 206 37.54 -18.01 24.16
CA ASP A 206 38.10 -17.71 25.50
C ASP A 206 38.42 -18.96 26.34
N ALA A 207 38.90 -20.03 25.71
CA ALA A 207 39.42 -21.20 26.43
C ALA A 207 40.61 -21.83 25.71
N ALA A 208 41.76 -21.14 25.74
CA ALA A 208 43.08 -21.74 25.52
C ALA A 208 44.14 -20.96 26.30
#